data_AF-A0A372DD50-F1
#
_entry.id   AF-A0A372DD50-F1
#
_cell.length_a   1.000
_cell.length_b   1.000
_cell.length_c   1.000
_cell.angle_alpha   90.00
_cell.angle_beta   90.00
_cell.angle_gamma   90.00
#
_symmetry.space_group_name_H-M   'P 1'
#
loop_
_entity.id
_entity.type
_entity.pdbx_description
1 polymer ?
#
loop_
_entity_poly.entity_id
_entity_poly.type
_entity_poly.pdbx_seq_one_letter_code
_entity_poly.pdbx_strand_id
1 'polypeptide(L)'
;MAHSYKFSIIQARPNPLRGERVNIGVAVSGPRGLDVRLTEVRKLFPLTGHKWDEIAAAYRDALESSINIGFDPISDQTMSRHPMQSEVFILGKPGDIRARTDEEYEAAVKRILSTFVDKPSLSRREKQQKIIQK
;
A
#
# COMPACT_ATOMS: atom_id res chain seq x y z
N MET A 1 26.10 -4.36 6.18
CA MET A 1 25.73 -5.01 4.91
C MET A 1 24.43 -4.38 4.42
N ALA A 2 24.22 -4.19 3.12
CA ALA A 2 22.94 -3.68 2.63
C ALA A 2 21.90 -4.82 2.64
N HIS A 3 20.75 -4.59 3.24
CA HIS A 3 19.63 -5.52 3.24
C HIS A 3 18.71 -5.19 2.06
N SER A 4 18.21 -6.23 1.39
CA SER A 4 17.20 -6.10 0.34
C SER A 4 15.86 -6.53 0.93
N TYR A 5 14.86 -5.66 0.82
CA TYR A 5 13.51 -5.91 1.31
C TYR A 5 12.54 -5.88 0.13
N LYS A 6 11.57 -6.80 0.12
CA LYS A 6 10.50 -6.76 -0.87
C LYS A 6 9.37 -5.89 -0.35
N PHE A 7 8.78 -5.09 -1.23
CA PHE A 7 7.60 -4.30 -0.91
C PHE A 7 6.49 -4.53 -1.92
N SER A 8 5.25 -4.26 -1.54
CA SER A 8 4.12 -4.19 -2.45
C SER A 8 3.20 -3.02 -2.08
N ILE A 9 2.64 -2.37 -3.10
CA ILE A 9 1.64 -1.32 -2.91
C ILE A 9 0.30 -1.97 -2.59
N ILE A 10 -0.32 -1.52 -1.51
CA ILE A 10 -1.67 -1.95 -1.12
C ILE A 10 -2.66 -1.09 -1.88
N GLN A 11 -3.51 -1.75 -2.67
CA GLN A 11 -4.58 -1.11 -3.42
C GLN A 11 -5.94 -1.55 -2.87
N ALA A 12 -6.87 -0.61 -2.80
CA ALA A 12 -8.27 -0.89 -2.52
C ALA A 12 -9.11 -0.91 -3.80
N ARG A 13 -10.10 -1.79 -3.84
CA ARG A 13 -11.18 -1.87 -4.83
C ARG A 13 -12.49 -1.45 -4.15
N PRO A 14 -12.79 -0.15 -4.07
CA PRO A 14 -13.99 0.34 -3.40
C PRO A 14 -15.28 -0.13 -4.07
N ASN A 15 -15.23 -0.42 -5.37
CA ASN A 15 -16.33 -1.07 -6.09
C ASN A 15 -15.74 -2.14 -7.04
N PRO A 16 -16.04 -3.43 -6.84
CA PRO A 16 -15.48 -4.50 -7.66
C PRO A 16 -15.93 -4.45 -9.12
N LEU A 17 -17.11 -3.87 -9.40
CA LEU A 17 -17.72 -3.79 -10.73
C LEU A 17 -17.17 -2.64 -11.58
N ARG A 18 -16.69 -1.57 -10.95
CA ARG A 18 -16.21 -0.37 -11.66
C ARG A 18 -14.74 -0.44 -12.08
N GLY A 19 -14.02 -1.49 -11.70
CA GLY A 19 -12.60 -1.67 -12.03
C GLY A 19 -11.64 -0.66 -11.36
N GLU A 20 -12.17 0.28 -10.57
CA GLU A 20 -11.41 1.32 -9.89
C GLU A 20 -10.45 0.71 -8.85
N ARG A 21 -9.21 1.21 -8.84
CA ARG A 21 -8.18 0.83 -7.87
C ARG A 21 -7.57 2.08 -7.27
N VAL A 22 -7.44 2.09 -5.95
CA VAL A 22 -6.88 3.22 -5.21
C VAL A 22 -5.71 2.74 -4.38
N ASN A 23 -4.53 3.30 -4.59
CA ASN A 23 -3.39 3.04 -3.72
C ASN A 23 -3.62 3.71 -2.35
N ILE A 24 -3.56 2.91 -1.29
CA ILE A 24 -3.85 3.34 0.08
C ILE A 24 -2.68 3.15 1.05
N GLY A 25 -1.66 2.37 0.66
CA GLY A 25 -0.55 2.03 1.54
C GLY A 25 0.53 1.17 0.89
N VAL A 26 1.44 0.69 1.72
CA VAL A 26 2.54 -0.20 1.36
C VAL A 26 2.70 -1.29 2.42
N ALA A 27 3.03 -2.50 1.97
CA ALA A 27 3.52 -3.58 2.83
C ALA A 27 4.99 -3.85 2.46
N VAL A 28 5.84 -4.08 3.46
CA VAL A 28 7.26 -4.40 3.27
C VAL A 28 7.62 -5.65 4.09
N SER A 29 8.19 -6.66 3.42
CA SER A 29 8.67 -7.87 4.06
C SER A 29 10.09 -7.64 4.56
N GLY A 30 10.26 -7.72 5.89
CA GLY A 30 11.53 -7.49 6.56
C GLY A 30 11.88 -8.57 7.59
N PRO A 31 13.07 -8.49 8.20
CA PRO A 31 13.59 -9.51 9.11
C PRO A 31 12.82 -9.59 10.43
N ARG A 32 12.05 -8.56 10.79
CA ARG A 32 11.22 -8.52 12.02
C ARG A 32 9.75 -8.85 11.76
N GLY A 33 9.40 -9.21 10.53
CA GLY A 33 8.02 -9.41 10.12
C GLY A 33 7.62 -8.47 8.98
N LEU A 34 6.31 -8.37 8.77
CA LEU A 34 5.72 -7.51 7.76
C LEU A 34 5.47 -6.11 8.34
N ASP A 35 6.00 -5.07 7.70
CA ASP A 35 5.70 -3.67 8.01
C ASP A 35 4.58 -3.19 7.09
N VAL A 36 3.41 -2.90 7.65
CA VAL A 36 2.22 -2.51 6.89
C VAL A 36 1.81 -1.09 7.24
N ARG A 37 1.83 -0.19 6.24
CA ARG A 37 1.51 1.24 6.41
C ARG A 37 0.37 1.65 5.50
N LEU A 38 -0.78 1.94 6.10
CA LEU A 38 -2.01 2.37 5.42
C LEU A 38 -2.25 3.87 5.63
N THR A 39 -1.57 4.73 4.87
CA THR A 39 -1.59 6.20 5.10
C THR A 39 -2.76 6.93 4.45
N GLU A 40 -3.42 6.34 3.46
CA GLU A 40 -4.40 7.03 2.62
C GLU A 40 -5.76 6.30 2.51
N VAL A 41 -6.15 5.59 3.56
CA VAL A 41 -7.47 4.92 3.68
C VAL A 41 -8.63 5.91 3.49
N ARG A 42 -8.45 7.17 3.91
CA ARG A 42 -9.41 8.26 3.73
C ARG A 42 -9.87 8.49 2.29
N LYS A 43 -9.11 8.06 1.29
CA LYS A 43 -9.49 8.16 -0.13
C LYS A 43 -10.71 7.33 -0.48
N LEU A 44 -11.06 6.35 0.35
CA LEU A 44 -12.19 5.45 0.11
C LEU A 44 -13.53 6.07 0.51
N PHE A 45 -13.53 7.02 1.45
CA PHE A 45 -14.76 7.65 1.93
C PHE A 45 -15.56 8.34 0.80
N PRO A 46 -14.96 9.20 -0.06
CA PRO A 46 -15.69 9.82 -1.16
C PRO A 46 -16.21 8.83 -2.22
N LEU A 47 -15.65 7.61 -2.27
CA LEU A 47 -16.00 6.60 -3.28
C LEU A 47 -17.08 5.63 -2.78
N THR A 48 -17.24 5.50 -1.46
CA THR A 48 -18.06 4.46 -0.82
C THR A 48 -19.09 5.00 0.17
N GLY A 49 -18.94 6.26 0.59
CA GLY A 49 -19.85 6.93 1.54
C GLY A 49 -19.65 6.58 3.02
N HIS A 50 -18.68 5.74 3.36
CA HIS A 50 -18.42 5.33 4.75
C HIS A 50 -16.92 5.28 5.06
N LYS A 51 -16.59 5.31 6.36
CA LYS A 51 -15.20 5.24 6.83
C LYS A 51 -14.70 3.80 6.74
N TRP A 52 -13.42 3.64 6.42
CA TRP A 52 -12.77 2.34 6.23
C TRP A 52 -11.74 2.03 7.30
N ASP A 53 -11.63 2.87 8.35
CA ASP A 53 -10.56 2.79 9.34
C ASP A 53 -10.54 1.43 10.06
N GLU A 54 -11.70 0.91 10.47
CA GLU A 54 -11.82 -0.39 11.13
C GLU A 54 -11.48 -1.56 10.20
N ILE A 55 -11.98 -1.52 8.96
CA ILE A 55 -11.73 -2.57 7.96
C ILE A 55 -10.23 -2.59 7.59
N ALA A 56 -9.63 -1.41 7.43
CA ALA A 56 -8.22 -1.25 7.15
C ALA A 56 -7.34 -1.74 8.31
N ALA A 57 -7.72 -1.46 9.56
CA ALA A 57 -7.04 -1.96 10.74
C ALA A 57 -7.10 -3.49 10.82
N ALA A 58 -8.29 -4.08 10.64
CA ALA A 58 -8.45 -5.53 10.62
C ALA A 58 -7.63 -6.18 9.49
N TYR A 59 -7.61 -5.57 8.30
CA TYR A 59 -6.77 -6.04 7.19
C TYR A 59 -5.28 -5.98 7.51
N ARG A 60 -4.80 -4.87 8.10
CA ARG A 60 -3.41 -4.73 8.53
C ARG A 60 -3.04 -5.84 9.51
N ASP A 61 -3.81 -6.01 10.57
CA ASP A 61 -3.52 -6.95 11.64
C ASP A 61 -3.50 -8.40 11.10
N ALA A 62 -4.42 -8.70 10.18
CA ALA A 62 -4.47 -9.99 9.51
C ALA A 62 -3.25 -10.23 8.60
N LEU A 63 -2.83 -9.20 7.85
CA LEU A 63 -1.67 -9.28 6.97
C LEU A 63 -0.37 -9.43 7.78
N GLU A 64 -0.20 -8.67 8.86
CA GLU A 64 0.95 -8.79 9.77
C GLU A 64 1.00 -10.16 10.46
N SER A 65 -0.16 -10.72 10.83
CA SER A 65 -0.24 -12.05 11.43
C SER A 65 0.11 -13.18 10.46
N SER A 66 0.02 -12.96 9.15
CA SER A 66 0.29 -14.00 8.16
C SER A 66 1.74 -14.49 8.16
N ILE A 67 2.70 -13.64 8.52
CA ILE A 67 4.11 -14.03 8.60
C ILE A 67 4.38 -14.97 9.79
N ASN A 68 3.58 -14.84 10.87
CA ASN A 68 3.70 -15.68 12.05
C ASN A 68 3.27 -17.13 11.78
N ILE A 69 2.43 -17.34 10.78
CA ILE A 69 2.03 -18.67 10.30
C ILE A 69 2.89 -19.17 9.14
N GLY A 70 4.02 -18.51 8.87
CA GLY A 70 5.01 -18.91 7.87
C GLY A 70 4.67 -18.51 6.43
N PHE A 71 3.77 -17.54 6.24
CA PHE A 71 3.36 -17.06 4.92
C PHE A 71 3.84 -15.63 4.69
N ASP A 72 4.66 -15.40 3.65
CA ASP A 72 5.03 -14.04 3.22
C ASP A 72 4.16 -13.62 2.02
N PRO A 73 3.15 -12.76 2.21
CA PRO A 73 2.20 -12.39 1.16
C PRO A 73 2.85 -11.59 0.00
N ILE A 74 4.06 -11.06 0.18
CA ILE A 74 4.79 -10.32 -0.85
C ILE A 74 5.71 -11.26 -1.65
N SER A 75 6.36 -12.20 -0.97
CA SER A 75 7.28 -13.15 -1.60
C SER A 75 6.55 -14.31 -2.28
N ASP A 76 5.48 -14.81 -1.66
CA ASP A 76 4.72 -15.98 -2.11
C ASP A 76 3.54 -15.59 -3.01
N GLN A 77 3.84 -14.92 -4.13
CA GLN A 77 2.85 -14.57 -5.17
C GLN A 77 2.17 -15.79 -5.83
N THR A 78 2.63 -17.01 -5.53
CA THR A 78 2.22 -18.26 -6.19
C THR A 78 0.84 -18.79 -5.78
N MET A 79 0.14 -18.19 -4.82
CA MET A 79 -1.15 -18.72 -4.36
C MET A 79 -2.32 -17.79 -4.64
N SER A 80 -2.94 -18.03 -5.79
CA SER A 80 -4.30 -17.64 -6.17
C SER A 80 -5.41 -18.22 -5.27
N ARG A 81 -5.10 -18.70 -4.05
CA ARG A 81 -6.00 -19.49 -3.19
C ARG A 81 -5.79 -19.33 -1.68
N HIS A 82 -5.32 -18.18 -1.18
CA HIS A 82 -5.33 -17.95 0.26
C HIS A 82 -6.68 -17.36 0.72
N PRO A 83 -7.34 -17.90 1.77
CA PRO A 83 -8.61 -17.38 2.32
C PRO A 83 -8.54 -15.94 2.88
N MET A 84 -7.38 -15.30 2.84
CA MET A 84 -7.15 -13.92 3.29
C MET A 84 -7.01 -12.93 2.13
N GLN A 85 -7.24 -13.37 0.88
CA GLN A 85 -7.41 -12.46 -0.24
C GLN A 85 -8.66 -11.62 0.01
N SER A 86 -8.46 -10.42 0.56
CA SER A 86 -9.51 -9.43 0.62
C SER A 86 -9.92 -9.11 -0.82
N GLU A 87 -11.19 -9.29 -1.15
CA GLU A 87 -11.72 -8.83 -2.44
C GLU A 87 -11.58 -7.32 -2.59
N VAL A 88 -11.47 -6.62 -1.45
CA VAL A 88 -11.32 -5.19 -1.36
C VAL A 88 -9.86 -4.78 -1.41
N PHE A 89 -8.98 -5.38 -0.61
CA PHE A 89 -7.56 -5.01 -0.54
C PHE A 89 -6.67 -6.01 -1.26
N ILE A 90 -5.93 -5.52 -2.23
CA ILE A 90 -5.01 -6.31 -3.05
C ILE A 90 -3.58 -5.80 -2.90
N LEU A 91 -2.63 -6.72 -2.90
CA LEU A 91 -1.22 -6.40 -3.05
C LEU A 91 -0.89 -6.26 -4.54
N GLY A 92 -0.26 -5.15 -4.89
CA GLY A 92 0.28 -4.92 -6.23
C GLY A 92 1.48 -5.79 -6.55
N LYS A 93 2.08 -5.54 -7.72
CA LYS A 93 3.32 -6.21 -8.12
C LYS A 93 4.44 -5.88 -7.11
N PRO A 94 5.16 -6.88 -6.59
CA PRO A 94 6.28 -6.61 -5.70
C PRO A 94 7.42 -5.86 -6.38
N GLY A 95 8.06 -5.00 -5.59
CA GLY A 95 9.32 -4.35 -5.91
C GLY A 95 10.34 -4.56 -4.80
N ASP A 96 11.55 -4.04 -5.00
CA ASP A 96 12.65 -4.18 -4.06
C ASP A 96 13.10 -2.80 -3.54
N ILE A 97 13.40 -2.73 -2.25
CA ILE A 97 14.16 -1.63 -1.65
C ILE A 97 15.46 -2.15 -1.08
N ARG A 98 16.48 -1.29 -1.06
CA ARG A 98 17.76 -1.56 -0.43
C ARG A 98 18.02 -0.50 0.63
N ALA A 99 18.35 -0.95 1.82
CA ALA A 99 18.72 -0.07 2.93
C ALA A 99 19.86 -0.70 3.73
N ARG A 100 20.78 0.15 4.20
CA ARG A 100 21.91 -0.23 5.06
C ARG A 100 21.66 0.12 6.53
N THR A 101 20.80 1.09 6.78
CA THR A 101 20.41 1.55 8.12
C THR A 101 18.89 1.68 8.21
N ASP A 102 18.39 1.77 9.44
CA ASP A 102 16.97 1.97 9.70
C ASP A 102 16.50 3.33 9.14
N GLU A 103 17.34 4.37 9.16
CA GLU A 103 17.01 5.66 8.57
C GLU A 103 16.90 5.59 7.04
N GLU A 104 17.79 4.83 6.37
CA GLU A 104 17.70 4.60 4.92
C GLU A 104 16.42 3.84 4.57
N TYR A 105 16.03 2.87 5.40
CA TYR A 105 14.79 2.12 5.26
C TYR A 105 13.59 3.04 5.36
N GLU A 106 13.50 3.85 6.42
CA GLU A 106 12.40 4.80 6.63
C GLU A 106 12.30 5.81 5.48
N ALA A 107 13.45 6.32 5.01
CA ALA A 107 13.49 7.23 3.88
C ALA A 107 13.01 6.58 2.58
N ALA A 108 13.33 5.30 2.36
CA ALA A 108 12.87 4.53 1.20
C ALA A 108 11.36 4.29 1.25
N VAL A 109 10.82 3.86 2.40
CA VAL A 109 9.38 3.65 2.60
C VAL A 109 8.61 4.95 2.42
N LYS A 110 9.09 6.06 3.00
CA LYS A 110 8.49 7.39 2.80
C LYS A 110 8.47 7.80 1.34
N ARG A 111 9.55 7.51 0.58
CA ARG A 111 9.61 7.80 -0.85
C ARG A 111 8.57 7.01 -1.64
N ILE A 112 8.41 5.72 -1.33
CA ILE A 112 7.37 4.86 -1.94
C ILE A 112 5.98 5.44 -1.68
N LEU A 113 5.68 5.75 -0.41
CA LEU A 113 4.41 6.35 -0.03
C LEU A 113 4.16 7.65 -0.80
N SER A 114 5.13 8.57 -0.81
CA SER A 114 4.98 9.85 -1.52
C SER A 114 4.79 9.73 -3.04
N THR A 115 5.38 8.68 -3.65
CA THR A 115 5.32 8.48 -5.10
C THR A 115 4.04 7.79 -5.54
N PHE A 116 3.62 6.76 -4.80
CA PHE A 116 2.56 5.85 -5.24
C PHE A 116 1.26 5.99 -4.46
N VAL A 117 1.33 6.44 -3.21
CA VAL A 117 0.20 6.45 -2.28
C VAL A 117 -0.27 7.85 -2.00
N ASP A 118 0.60 8.79 -1.69
CA ASP A 118 0.14 10.12 -1.26
C ASP A 118 -0.51 10.87 -2.43
N LYS A 119 -1.50 11.71 -2.10
CA LYS A 119 -2.10 12.58 -3.10
C LYS A 119 -1.03 13.58 -3.58
N PRO A 120 -0.77 13.72 -4.90
CA PRO A 120 0.19 14.70 -5.37
C PRO A 120 -0.25 16.07 -4.89
N SER A 121 0.60 16.71 -4.09
CA SER A 121 0.41 18.09 -3.66
C SER A 121 0.74 18.99 -4.85
N LEU A 122 -0.15 19.04 -5.83
CA LEU A 122 -0.05 20.04 -6.89
C LEU A 122 -0.03 21.41 -6.22
N SER A 123 1.07 22.12 -6.41
CA SER A 123 1.20 23.50 -5.96
C SER A 123 0.08 24.34 -6.59
N ARG A 124 -0.34 25.43 -5.93
CA ARG A 124 -1.36 26.36 -6.49
C ARG A 124 -1.01 26.79 -7.92
N ARG A 125 0.28 26.88 -8.26
CA ARG A 125 0.80 27.28 -9.57
C ARG A 125 0.53 26.23 -10.66
N GLU A 126 0.68 24.95 -10.34
CA GLU A 126 0.40 23.84 -11.27
C GLU A 126 -1.11 23.62 -11.49
N LYS A 127 -1.94 23.92 -10.49
CA LYS A 127 -3.40 23.87 -10.62
C LYS A 127 -3.95 24.93 -11.58
N GLN A 128 -3.35 26.11 -11.63
CA GLN A 128 -3.80 27.19 -12.53
C GLN A 128 -3.43 26.93 -13.99
N GLN A 129 -2.27 26.33 -14.27
CA GLN A 129 -1.83 26.09 -15.66
C GLN A 129 -2.67 25.01 -16.40
N LYS A 130 -3.22 24.02 -15.69
CA LYS A 130 -4.08 22.99 -16.31
C LYS A 130 -5.51 23.43 -16.63
N ILE A 131 -5.96 24.59 -16.11
CA ILE A 131 -7.32 25.10 -16.37
C ILE A 131 -7.35 25.98 -17.64
N ILE A 132 -6.21 26.50 -18.09
CA ILE A 132 -6.11 27.45 -19.20
C ILE A 132 -5.91 26.75 -20.56
N GLN A 133 -5.60 25.44 -20.59
CA GLN A 133 -5.45 24.66 -21.82
C GLN A 133 -6.70 23.83 -22.17
N LYS A 134 -7.90 24.42 -22.04
CA LYS A 134 -9.13 23.88 -22.64
C LYS A 134 -9.70 24.87 -23.64
#